data_AF-A0A1F7ZKD8-F1
#
_entry.id   AF-A0A1F7ZKD8-F1
#
_cell.length_a   1.000
_cell.length_b   1.000
_cell.length_c   1.000
_cell.angle_alpha   90.00
_cell.angle_beta   90.00
_cell.angle_gamma   90.00
#
_symmetry.space_group_name_H-M   'P 1'
#
loop_
_entity.id
_entity.type
_entity.pdbx_description
1 polymer ?
#
loop_
_entity_poly.entity_id
_entity_poly.type
_entity_poly.pdbx_seq_one_letter_code
_entity_poly.pdbx_strand_id
1 'polypeptide(L)'
;MPGGDALRALRWLSRSTGGLLSGSETTTQRCLTKSFSRSMATESQATTEHLTREAPKAVWTTEPARATTYSFPSMEPLRFVEYPRNHLLMPLRKDILHRAVIYEGDMTRQGSASTKWRDDVHGSGRKLHAQKGTGKARAGDKKSPIRKGGGVAHGPHPRDFSTSLPQKIYDQAWRIALSYRYRRGQLIIIDNDISVPEDATPYLIKEIFKVNNWGREFGRSTLITDQLDEGLFATVREVGEHAKILDRKDVDVKDLLETGRLIIEKQALDRILANHSRDLAVKPAKALY
;
A
#
# COMPACT_ATOMS: atom_id res chain seq x y z
N MET A 1 1.52 59.58 -4.56
CA MET A 1 0.77 60.76 -5.02
C MET A 1 1.71 61.61 -5.86
N PRO A 2 1.31 62.12 -7.02
CA PRO A 2 0.20 61.77 -7.92
C PRO A 2 0.75 61.10 -9.21
N GLY A 3 0.00 60.57 -10.17
CA GLY A 3 -1.43 60.56 -10.46
C GLY A 3 -1.63 60.65 -11.99
N GLY A 4 -2.54 59.81 -12.54
CA GLY A 4 -3.23 59.93 -13.84
C GLY A 4 -2.37 59.73 -15.10
N ASP A 5 -2.84 59.22 -16.24
CA ASP A 5 -4.14 58.75 -16.73
C ASP A 5 -3.81 57.96 -18.02
N ALA A 6 -4.24 56.70 -18.18
CA ALA A 6 -5.53 56.28 -18.72
C ALA A 6 -5.57 56.10 -20.26
N LEU A 7 -6.27 55.03 -20.66
CA LEU A 7 -6.95 54.77 -21.95
C LEU A 7 -6.20 54.00 -23.05
N ARG A 8 -6.45 52.68 -23.09
CA ARG A 8 -7.00 51.92 -24.25
C ARG A 8 -7.32 50.49 -23.78
N ALA A 9 -8.56 50.21 -23.40
CA ALA A 9 -9.68 49.79 -24.26
C ALA A 9 -9.77 48.26 -24.44
N LEU A 10 -10.44 47.60 -23.49
CA LEU A 10 -11.17 46.35 -23.73
C LEU A 10 -12.59 46.57 -23.21
N ARG A 11 -13.44 47.06 -24.11
CA ARG A 11 -14.89 47.04 -23.96
C ARG A 11 -15.33 45.60 -24.19
N TRP A 12 -16.05 45.01 -23.25
CA TRP A 12 -17.37 44.42 -23.51
C TRP A 12 -18.24 44.63 -22.27
N LEU A 13 -19.40 45.20 -22.54
CA LEU A 13 -20.44 45.66 -21.63
C LEU A 13 -20.98 44.47 -20.81
N SER A 14 -21.01 44.52 -19.48
CA SER A 14 -21.83 45.34 -18.57
C SER A 14 -23.29 44.90 -18.49
N ARG A 15 -23.75 44.91 -17.22
CA ARG A 15 -25.13 44.95 -16.69
C ARG A 15 -25.66 43.57 -16.28
N SER A 16 -26.11 43.36 -15.05
CA SER A 16 -26.36 44.28 -13.94
C SER A 16 -26.52 43.48 -12.64
N THR A 17 -25.77 43.84 -11.58
CA THR A 17 -26.20 44.59 -10.38
C THR A 17 -26.94 43.77 -9.32
N GLY A 18 -26.31 43.68 -8.15
CA GLY A 18 -26.93 43.57 -6.82
C GLY A 18 -27.53 42.20 -6.50
N GLY A 19 -27.15 41.49 -5.45
CA GLY A 19 -26.64 41.94 -4.17
C GLY A 19 -27.51 41.30 -3.08
N LEU A 20 -26.92 40.33 -2.38
CA LEU A 20 -27.08 40.00 -0.96
C LEU A 20 -28.48 39.74 -0.35
N LEU A 21 -28.57 38.54 0.24
CA LEU A 21 -29.14 38.21 1.56
C LEU A 21 -30.68 38.17 1.75
N SER A 22 -31.07 37.20 2.58
CA SER A 22 -32.43 36.88 3.05
C SER A 22 -33.32 36.29 1.95
N GLY A 23 -34.17 35.31 2.18
CA GLY A 23 -34.71 34.69 3.36
C GLY A 23 -35.80 33.75 2.86
N SER A 24 -36.22 32.84 3.73
CA SER A 24 -37.28 31.86 3.53
C SER A 24 -38.49 32.33 2.71
N GLU A 25 -38.98 31.39 1.90
CA GLU A 25 -40.40 31.09 1.72
C GLU A 25 -41.32 32.29 1.43
N THR A 26 -41.80 32.41 0.20
CA THR A 26 -43.21 32.72 -0.09
C THR A 26 -43.45 32.88 -1.59
N THR A 27 -44.64 32.45 -2.02
CA THR A 27 -45.35 32.90 -3.22
C THR A 27 -45.04 32.21 -4.54
N THR A 28 -45.42 30.94 -4.65
CA THR A 28 -45.98 30.40 -5.91
C THR A 28 -47.46 30.12 -5.72
N GLN A 29 -48.30 31.10 -6.07
CA GLN A 29 -49.73 30.89 -6.32
C GLN A 29 -50.12 31.52 -7.65
N ARG A 30 -51.06 30.83 -8.33
CA ARG A 30 -51.64 31.05 -9.67
C ARG A 30 -50.85 30.31 -10.77
N CYS A 31 -51.40 29.32 -11.47
CA CYS A 31 -52.78 29.13 -11.92
C CYS A 31 -53.12 27.64 -12.00
N LEU A 32 -54.20 27.18 -11.34
CA LEU A 32 -54.90 25.97 -11.74
C LEU A 32 -56.40 26.26 -11.77
N THR A 33 -56.97 26.00 -12.93
CA THR A 33 -58.37 26.19 -13.29
C THR A 33 -59.28 25.26 -12.48
N LYS A 34 -60.44 25.79 -12.05
CA LYS A 34 -61.50 25.04 -11.36
C LYS A 34 -62.00 23.87 -12.22
N SER A 35 -61.86 22.65 -11.73
CA SER A 35 -62.74 21.53 -12.08
C SER A 35 -63.79 21.37 -10.98
N PHE A 36 -65.06 21.35 -11.37
CA PHE A 36 -66.19 21.10 -10.47
C PHE A 36 -66.62 19.63 -10.54
N SER A 37 -67.20 19.16 -9.43
CA SER A 37 -67.91 17.89 -9.18
C SER A 37 -67.01 16.68 -8.86
N ARG A 38 -67.31 15.82 -7.88
CA ARG A 38 -68.57 15.54 -7.15
C ARG A 38 -68.17 14.88 -5.81
N SER A 39 -68.78 15.30 -4.70
CA SER A 39 -68.59 14.73 -3.36
C SER A 39 -69.56 13.57 -3.12
N MET A 40 -69.08 12.32 -3.10
CA MET A 40 -69.75 11.15 -2.50
C MET A 40 -68.76 9.97 -2.51
N ALA A 41 -67.86 9.93 -1.53
CA ALA A 41 -67.18 8.70 -1.12
C ALA A 41 -66.89 8.83 0.37
N THR A 42 -67.50 7.95 1.16
CA THR A 42 -67.14 7.77 2.57
C THR A 42 -65.75 7.16 2.60
N GLU A 43 -64.71 7.99 2.74
CA GLU A 43 -63.36 7.50 2.99
C GLU A 43 -63.34 6.84 4.37
N SER A 44 -63.26 5.51 4.40
CA SER A 44 -62.80 4.83 5.62
C SER A 44 -61.38 5.31 5.87
N GLN A 45 -61.16 5.98 7.00
CA GLN A 45 -59.81 6.34 7.44
C GLN A 45 -59.01 5.04 7.60
N ALA A 46 -58.22 4.71 6.58
CA ALA A 46 -57.18 3.72 6.72
C ALA A 46 -56.22 4.30 7.77
N THR A 47 -56.24 3.72 8.97
CA THR A 47 -55.22 3.98 9.97
C THR A 47 -53.89 3.74 9.27
N THR A 48 -53.17 4.83 9.04
CA THR A 48 -51.79 4.78 8.59
C THR A 48 -50.98 4.37 9.82
N GLU A 49 -51.18 3.13 10.27
CA GLU A 49 -50.26 2.51 11.20
C GLU A 49 -48.91 2.52 10.51
N HIS A 50 -47.97 3.25 11.11
CA HIS A 50 -46.60 3.35 10.69
C HIS A 50 -46.04 1.97 10.34
N LEU A 51 -46.04 1.63 9.05
CA LEU A 51 -45.25 0.54 8.50
C LEU A 51 -43.79 0.98 8.38
N THR A 52 -43.22 1.55 9.44
CA THR A 52 -41.76 1.53 9.66
C THR A 52 -41.42 0.19 10.30
N ARG A 53 -41.74 -0.92 9.61
CA ARG A 53 -41.08 -2.20 9.88
C ARG A 53 -39.67 -2.04 9.34
N GLU A 54 -38.76 -1.50 10.15
CA GLU A 54 -37.33 -1.66 9.89
C GLU A 54 -37.09 -3.16 9.74
N ALA A 55 -36.67 -3.60 8.55
CA ALA A 55 -36.33 -4.98 8.33
C ALA A 55 -35.28 -5.38 9.37
N PRO A 56 -35.45 -6.51 10.09
CA PRO A 56 -34.51 -6.89 11.14
C PRO A 56 -33.11 -6.97 10.53
N LYS A 57 -32.20 -6.10 10.98
CA LYS A 57 -30.80 -6.16 10.57
C LYS A 57 -30.24 -7.48 11.08
N ALA A 58 -29.90 -8.38 10.16
CA ALA A 58 -29.24 -9.62 10.51
C ALA A 58 -27.95 -9.32 11.27
N VAL A 59 -27.89 -9.76 12.53
CA VAL A 59 -26.68 -9.67 13.36
C VAL A 59 -25.77 -10.81 12.93
N TRP A 60 -24.87 -10.53 11.99
CA TRP A 60 -23.84 -11.48 11.59
C TRP A 60 -22.73 -11.49 12.64
N THR A 61 -22.72 -12.47 13.53
CA THR A 61 -21.60 -12.69 14.45
C THR A 61 -20.42 -13.22 13.65
N THR A 62 -19.37 -12.40 13.48
CA THR A 62 -18.16 -12.85 12.80
C THR A 62 -17.30 -13.66 13.76
N GLU A 63 -17.05 -14.93 13.45
CA GLU A 63 -16.15 -15.77 14.22
C GLU A 63 -14.70 -15.24 14.17
N PRO A 64 -14.00 -15.19 15.32
CA PRO A 64 -12.58 -14.82 15.36
C PRO A 64 -11.70 -15.94 14.81
N ALA A 65 -10.51 -15.57 14.35
CA ALA A 65 -9.47 -16.51 13.96
C ALA A 65 -8.77 -17.06 15.21
N ARG A 66 -8.77 -18.37 15.40
CA ARG A 66 -8.05 -19.05 16.47
C ARG A 66 -6.67 -19.49 15.99
N ALA A 67 -5.61 -18.96 16.58
CA ALA A 67 -4.24 -19.31 16.25
C ALA A 67 -3.54 -19.96 17.44
N THR A 68 -2.81 -21.04 17.21
CA THR A 68 -1.99 -21.71 18.23
C THR A 68 -0.66 -21.00 18.37
N THR A 69 -0.22 -20.75 19.60
CA THR A 69 1.13 -20.26 19.88
C THR A 69 2.04 -21.42 20.28
N TYR A 70 3.27 -21.38 19.79
CA TYR A 70 4.28 -22.42 20.03
C TYR A 70 5.40 -21.90 20.93
N SER A 71 6.06 -22.80 21.65
CA SER A 71 7.36 -22.54 22.27
C SER A 71 8.47 -22.66 21.21
N PHE A 72 9.54 -21.88 21.36
CA PHE A 72 10.77 -22.06 20.58
C PHE A 72 11.91 -22.33 21.56
N PRO A 73 12.80 -23.31 21.33
CA PRO A 73 13.00 -24.10 20.10
C PRO A 73 12.17 -25.40 19.99
N SER A 74 11.51 -25.85 21.06
CA SER A 74 10.87 -27.18 21.10
C SER A 74 9.60 -27.34 20.24
N MET A 75 8.98 -26.23 19.81
CA MET A 75 7.77 -26.24 18.98
C MET A 75 6.56 -26.93 19.62
N GLU A 76 6.45 -26.87 20.94
CA GLU A 76 5.29 -27.38 21.67
C GLU A 76 4.13 -26.36 21.62
N PRO A 77 2.90 -26.80 21.35
CA PRO A 77 1.74 -25.92 21.36
C PRO A 77 1.39 -25.51 22.80
N LEU A 78 1.41 -24.21 23.09
CA LEU A 78 1.20 -23.67 24.44
C LEU A 78 -0.26 -23.31 24.69
N ARG A 79 -0.83 -22.43 23.86
CA ARG A 79 -2.18 -21.90 24.05
C ARG A 79 -2.81 -21.45 22.73
N PHE A 80 -4.11 -21.21 22.77
CA PHE A 80 -4.85 -20.58 21.68
C PHE A 80 -4.97 -19.07 21.93
N VAL A 81 -4.74 -18.29 20.87
CA VAL A 81 -4.94 -16.84 20.84
C VAL A 81 -5.99 -16.52 19.78
N GLU A 82 -6.92 -15.65 20.13
CA GLU A 82 -7.99 -15.23 19.23
C GLU A 82 -7.67 -13.88 18.59
N TYR A 83 -7.75 -13.81 17.27
CA TYR A 83 -7.61 -12.60 16.49
C TYR A 83 -8.92 -12.26 15.78
N PRO A 84 -9.28 -10.98 15.62
CA PRO A 84 -10.48 -10.62 14.87
C PRO A 84 -10.36 -11.07 13.40
N ARG A 85 -11.50 -11.40 12.80
CA ARG A 85 -11.58 -11.89 11.41
C ARG A 85 -10.87 -10.99 10.40
N ASN A 86 -10.93 -9.68 10.62
CA ASN A 86 -10.34 -8.67 9.74
C ASN A 86 -8.80 -8.69 9.71
N HIS A 87 -8.15 -9.42 10.63
CA HIS A 87 -6.68 -9.51 10.71
C HIS A 87 -6.14 -10.75 10.00
N LEU A 88 -6.61 -11.95 10.39
CA LEU A 88 -6.05 -13.23 9.91
C LEU A 88 -7.00 -14.02 9.00
N LEU A 89 -8.24 -13.57 8.78
CA LEU A 89 -9.23 -14.26 7.96
C LEU A 89 -9.76 -13.39 6.80
N MET A 90 -8.99 -12.40 6.36
CA MET A 90 -9.34 -11.58 5.18
C MET A 90 -9.37 -12.41 3.89
N PRO A 91 -10.34 -12.16 2.98
CA PRO A 91 -10.37 -12.82 1.68
C PRO A 91 -9.13 -12.49 0.85
N LEU A 92 -8.65 -13.47 0.10
CA LEU A 92 -7.50 -13.30 -0.78
C LEU A 92 -7.84 -12.31 -1.90
N ARG A 93 -7.14 -11.17 -1.92
CA ARG A 93 -7.26 -10.13 -2.93
C ARG A 93 -5.91 -9.87 -3.60
N LYS A 94 -5.70 -10.56 -4.73
CA LYS A 94 -4.45 -10.52 -5.51
C LYS A 94 -4.16 -9.12 -6.07
N ASP A 95 -5.20 -8.37 -6.40
CA ASP A 95 -5.14 -6.98 -6.89
C ASP A 95 -4.46 -6.04 -5.87
N ILE A 96 -4.85 -6.13 -4.60
CA ILE A 96 -4.28 -5.31 -3.53
C ILE A 96 -2.84 -5.74 -3.23
N LEU A 97 -2.59 -7.05 -3.14
CA LEU A 97 -1.24 -7.57 -2.91
C LEU A 97 -0.27 -7.15 -4.01
N HIS A 98 -0.70 -7.28 -5.27
CA HIS A 98 0.10 -6.87 -6.42
C HIS A 98 0.46 -5.38 -6.37
N ARG A 99 -0.51 -4.50 -6.03
CA ARG A 99 -0.25 -3.07 -5.88
C ARG A 99 0.77 -2.76 -4.78
N ALA A 100 0.66 -3.42 -3.63
CA ALA A 100 1.60 -3.22 -2.53
C ALA A 100 3.03 -3.67 -2.90
N VAL A 101 3.17 -4.84 -3.54
CA VAL A 101 4.47 -5.37 -3.95
C VAL A 101 5.13 -4.51 -5.04
N ILE A 102 4.36 -4.00 -6.01
CA ILE A 102 4.90 -3.05 -7.00
C ILE A 102 5.33 -1.75 -6.34
N TYR A 103 4.49 -1.20 -5.45
CA TYR A 103 4.82 0.01 -4.69
C TYR A 103 6.14 -0.13 -3.92
N GLU A 104 6.34 -1.26 -3.23
CA GLU A 104 7.60 -1.56 -2.54
C GLU A 104 8.77 -1.64 -3.53
N GLY A 105 8.61 -2.36 -4.65
CA GLY A 105 9.66 -2.49 -5.67
C GLY A 105 10.06 -1.17 -6.34
N ASP A 106 9.09 -0.28 -6.58
CA ASP A 106 9.31 1.06 -7.13
C ASP A 106 10.06 1.95 -6.14
N MET A 107 9.73 1.87 -4.83
CA MET A 107 10.40 2.60 -3.75
C MET A 107 11.84 2.13 -3.50
N THR A 108 12.12 0.83 -3.60
CA THR A 108 13.49 0.30 -3.42
C THR A 108 14.43 0.67 -4.57
N ARG A 109 13.91 1.11 -5.71
CA ARG A 109 14.70 1.33 -6.92
C ARG A 109 15.53 2.61 -6.83
N GLN A 110 16.86 2.47 -6.98
CA GLN A 110 17.79 3.61 -6.93
C GLN A 110 17.69 4.58 -8.12
N GLY A 111 17.37 4.09 -9.31
CA GLY A 111 17.19 4.93 -10.50
C GLY A 111 18.44 5.69 -10.98
N SER A 112 19.65 5.17 -10.78
CA SER A 112 20.93 5.87 -11.07
C SER A 112 21.43 5.80 -12.52
N ALA A 113 20.69 5.15 -13.42
CA ALA A 113 21.09 5.01 -14.81
C ALA A 113 21.16 6.38 -15.51
N SER A 114 22.32 6.72 -16.06
CA SER A 114 22.56 8.00 -16.73
C SER A 114 23.25 7.79 -18.08
N THR A 115 22.87 8.59 -19.06
CA THR A 115 23.51 8.65 -20.38
C THR A 115 23.79 10.10 -20.74
N LYS A 116 24.85 10.32 -21.50
CA LYS A 116 25.18 11.68 -21.94
C LYS A 116 24.25 12.09 -23.08
N TRP A 117 23.53 13.19 -22.91
CA TRP A 117 22.90 13.86 -24.04
C TRP A 117 23.95 14.51 -24.93
N ARG A 118 23.52 14.96 -26.11
CA ARG A 118 24.43 15.65 -27.05
C ARG A 118 25.12 16.86 -26.42
N ASP A 119 24.49 17.47 -25.42
CA ASP A 119 25.01 18.65 -24.74
C ASP A 119 26.09 18.27 -23.71
N ASP A 120 25.95 17.12 -23.04
CA ASP A 120 26.89 16.59 -22.04
C ASP A 120 28.13 15.91 -22.65
N VAL A 121 28.06 15.50 -23.92
CA VAL A 121 29.19 14.88 -24.60
C VAL A 121 30.31 15.90 -24.79
N HIS A 122 31.53 15.52 -24.41
CA HIS A 122 32.71 16.37 -24.58
C HIS A 122 33.00 16.62 -26.07
N GLY A 123 32.97 17.88 -26.49
CA GLY A 123 33.28 18.23 -27.87
C GLY A 123 32.85 19.63 -28.31
N SER A 124 33.43 20.09 -29.43
CA SER A 124 33.05 21.35 -30.06
C SER A 124 31.61 21.31 -30.60
N GLY A 125 30.85 22.37 -30.30
CA GLY A 125 29.55 22.67 -30.91
C GLY A 125 29.64 23.31 -32.30
N ARG A 126 30.86 23.47 -32.85
CA ARG A 126 31.06 24.04 -34.19
C ARG A 126 30.48 23.10 -35.25
N LYS A 127 29.81 23.70 -36.22
CA LYS A 127 29.35 22.99 -37.42
C LYS A 127 30.51 22.35 -38.16
N LEU A 128 30.38 21.08 -38.51
CA LEU A 128 31.46 20.28 -39.11
C LEU A 128 31.90 20.78 -40.49
N HIS A 129 30.93 21.13 -41.34
CA HIS A 129 31.16 21.62 -42.70
C HIS A 129 30.05 22.57 -43.15
N ALA A 130 30.29 23.30 -44.24
CA ALA A 130 29.33 24.25 -44.79
C ALA A 130 27.97 23.60 -45.15
N GLN A 131 26.90 24.40 -45.16
CA GLN A 131 25.53 23.90 -45.40
C GLN A 131 25.34 23.30 -46.80
N LYS A 132 26.14 23.73 -47.78
CA LYS A 132 26.11 23.32 -49.19
C LYS A 132 27.55 23.33 -49.74
N GLY A 133 27.77 22.71 -50.89
CA GLY A 133 29.06 22.72 -51.62
C GLY A 133 30.04 21.61 -51.26
N THR A 134 29.71 20.70 -50.34
CA THR A 134 30.63 19.63 -49.87
C THR A 134 30.37 18.26 -50.48
N GLY A 135 29.26 18.06 -51.22
CA GLY A 135 28.86 16.76 -51.77
C GLY A 135 28.46 15.69 -50.73
N LYS A 136 28.43 16.04 -49.43
CA LYS A 136 28.09 15.14 -48.31
C LYS A 136 26.71 15.47 -47.74
N ALA A 137 26.14 14.53 -46.99
CA ALA A 137 24.94 14.78 -46.19
C ALA A 137 25.14 15.99 -45.26
N ARG A 138 24.04 16.73 -45.02
CA ARG A 138 24.07 17.91 -44.13
C ARG A 138 24.36 17.47 -42.70
N ALA A 139 25.29 18.14 -42.05
CA ALA A 139 25.66 17.85 -40.67
C ALA A 139 25.71 19.14 -39.84
N GLY A 140 25.31 19.00 -38.57
CA GLY A 140 25.47 20.03 -37.55
C GLY A 140 26.81 19.89 -36.85
N ASP A 141 26.76 19.81 -35.53
CA ASP A 141 27.90 19.61 -34.65
C ASP A 141 28.32 18.14 -34.54
N LYS A 142 29.49 17.90 -33.93
CA LYS A 142 30.05 16.55 -33.86
C LYS A 142 29.32 15.62 -32.89
N LYS A 143 28.55 16.17 -31.94
CA LYS A 143 27.94 15.47 -30.81
C LYS A 143 26.55 14.92 -31.12
N SER A 144 26.08 15.08 -32.36
CA SER A 144 24.80 14.55 -32.84
C SER A 144 24.67 13.03 -32.61
N PRO A 145 23.50 12.55 -32.13
CA PRO A 145 23.25 11.13 -31.86
C PRO A 145 23.34 10.23 -33.09
N ILE A 146 23.22 10.79 -34.29
CA ILE A 146 23.35 10.05 -35.56
C ILE A 146 24.82 9.67 -35.82
N ARG A 147 25.77 10.36 -35.19
CA ARG A 147 27.22 10.16 -35.41
C ARG A 147 27.80 9.24 -34.34
N LYS A 148 28.83 8.48 -34.72
CA LYS A 148 29.65 7.72 -33.77
C LYS A 148 30.28 8.67 -32.74
N GLY A 149 30.19 8.30 -31.46
CA GLY A 149 30.66 9.13 -30.34
C GLY A 149 29.80 10.36 -30.04
N GLY A 150 28.61 10.47 -30.65
CA GLY A 150 27.60 11.45 -30.28
C GLY A 150 26.85 11.06 -29.00
N GLY A 151 26.01 11.97 -28.49
CA GLY A 151 25.16 11.70 -27.33
C GLY A 151 24.01 10.75 -27.64
N VAL A 152 23.35 10.22 -26.62
CA VAL A 152 22.14 9.37 -26.77
C VAL A 152 20.89 10.27 -26.70
N ALA A 153 19.97 10.15 -27.65
CA ALA A 153 18.80 11.05 -27.71
C ALA A 153 17.74 10.78 -26.62
N HIS A 154 17.34 9.52 -26.46
CA HIS A 154 16.33 9.09 -25.47
C HIS A 154 16.91 8.04 -24.51
N GLY A 155 18.14 8.29 -24.05
CA GLY A 155 18.79 7.44 -23.07
C GLY A 155 18.24 7.69 -21.66
N PRO A 156 18.45 6.75 -20.72
CA PRO A 156 18.04 6.91 -19.33
C PRO A 156 18.80 8.06 -18.67
N HIS A 157 18.13 8.71 -17.74
CA HIS A 157 18.68 9.70 -16.82
C HIS A 157 18.27 9.38 -15.39
N PRO A 158 19.06 9.81 -14.39
CA PRO A 158 18.71 9.62 -13.00
C PRO A 158 17.34 10.21 -12.72
N ARG A 159 16.44 9.39 -12.21
CA ARG A 159 15.06 9.80 -11.93
C ARG A 159 14.51 9.02 -10.76
N ASP A 160 13.56 9.63 -10.07
CA ASP A 160 12.78 8.95 -9.05
C ASP A 160 11.75 8.02 -9.72
N PHE A 161 11.70 6.78 -9.22
CA PHE A 161 10.76 5.75 -9.66
C PHE A 161 9.63 5.53 -8.65
N SER A 162 9.67 6.21 -7.50
CA SER A 162 8.68 6.06 -6.44
C SER A 162 7.26 6.29 -6.96
N THR A 163 6.36 5.37 -6.60
CA THR A 163 4.93 5.49 -6.86
C THR A 163 4.19 5.71 -5.54
N SER A 164 3.00 6.32 -5.57
CA SER A 164 2.22 6.56 -4.35
C SER A 164 1.13 5.49 -4.17
N LEU A 165 0.94 5.04 -2.93
CA LEU A 165 -0.12 4.10 -2.55
C LEU A 165 -0.86 4.63 -1.31
N PRO A 166 -2.21 4.69 -1.32
CA PRO A 166 -2.95 5.06 -0.12
C PRO A 166 -2.64 4.15 1.06
N GLN A 167 -2.33 4.73 2.22
CA GLN A 167 -1.90 3.99 3.40
C GLN A 167 -2.90 2.90 3.84
N LYS A 168 -4.21 3.17 3.70
CA LYS A 168 -5.26 2.19 3.99
C LYS A 168 -5.21 0.95 3.08
N ILE A 169 -4.82 1.13 1.82
CA ILE A 169 -4.67 0.01 0.87
C ILE A 169 -3.42 -0.81 1.24
N TYR A 170 -2.35 -0.15 1.64
CA TYR A 170 -1.14 -0.81 2.12
C TYR A 170 -1.39 -1.62 3.40
N ASP A 171 -2.06 -1.03 4.39
CA ASP A 171 -2.46 -1.71 5.63
C ASP A 171 -3.38 -2.91 5.35
N GLN A 172 -4.28 -2.79 4.37
CA GLN A 172 -5.11 -3.90 3.92
C GLN A 172 -4.28 -5.02 3.27
N ALA A 173 -3.25 -4.68 2.48
CA ALA A 173 -2.36 -5.65 1.84
C ALA A 173 -1.61 -6.52 2.88
N TRP A 174 -1.09 -5.89 3.93
CA TRP A 174 -0.45 -6.58 5.06
C TRP A 174 -1.36 -7.65 5.67
N ARG A 175 -2.60 -7.29 6.00
CA ARG A 175 -3.55 -8.24 6.59
C ARG A 175 -3.97 -9.34 5.62
N ILE A 176 -4.11 -9.04 4.34
CA ILE A 176 -4.40 -10.06 3.31
C ILE A 176 -3.22 -11.04 3.20
N ALA A 177 -1.97 -10.56 3.22
CA ALA A 177 -0.78 -11.41 3.16
C ALA A 177 -0.68 -12.33 4.38
N LEU A 178 -0.87 -11.79 5.59
CA LEU A 178 -0.90 -12.58 6.83
C LEU A 178 -2.06 -13.58 6.84
N SER A 179 -3.25 -13.16 6.40
CA SER A 179 -4.42 -14.03 6.28
C SER A 179 -4.18 -15.18 5.30
N TYR A 180 -3.49 -14.91 4.19
CA TYR A 180 -3.11 -15.93 3.23
C TYR A 180 -2.16 -16.97 3.85
N ARG A 181 -1.16 -16.54 4.62
CA ARG A 181 -0.24 -17.45 5.33
C ARG A 181 -0.97 -18.25 6.40
N TYR A 182 -1.84 -17.61 7.18
CA TYR A 182 -2.64 -18.26 8.20
C TYR A 182 -3.53 -19.36 7.61
N ARG A 183 -4.29 -19.07 6.54
CA ARG A 183 -5.16 -20.06 5.88
C ARG A 183 -4.41 -21.27 5.31
N ARG A 184 -3.13 -21.10 4.97
CA ARG A 184 -2.27 -22.19 4.46
C ARG A 184 -1.53 -22.94 5.58
N GLY A 185 -1.70 -22.57 6.84
CA GLY A 185 -0.93 -23.14 7.95
C GLY A 185 0.57 -22.80 7.88
N GLN A 186 0.93 -21.72 7.19
CA GLN A 186 2.31 -21.27 6.99
C GLN A 186 2.73 -20.18 7.97
N LEU A 187 1.77 -19.64 8.73
CA LEU A 187 2.00 -18.67 9.80
C LEU A 187 2.17 -19.42 11.12
N ILE A 188 3.37 -19.35 11.68
CA ILE A 188 3.74 -19.99 12.95
C ILE A 188 3.99 -18.87 13.96
N ILE A 189 3.19 -18.86 15.02
CA ILE A 189 3.26 -17.82 16.06
C ILE A 189 4.01 -18.39 17.26
N ILE A 190 5.07 -17.72 17.68
CA ILE A 190 5.85 -18.09 18.87
C ILE A 190 5.40 -17.22 20.03
N ASP A 191 5.08 -17.81 21.19
CA ASP A 191 4.54 -17.04 22.33
C ASP A 191 5.60 -16.15 23.00
N ASN A 192 6.83 -16.66 23.08
CA ASN A 192 8.00 -15.98 23.67
C ASN A 192 8.94 -15.45 22.57
N ASP A 193 10.02 -14.82 23.00
CA ASP A 193 11.08 -14.36 22.11
C ASP A 193 11.77 -15.57 21.43
N ILE A 194 12.17 -15.39 20.18
CA ILE A 194 12.97 -16.36 19.45
C ILE A 194 14.39 -16.23 19.99
N SER A 195 14.67 -16.87 21.11
CA SER A 195 16.03 -16.95 21.65
C SER A 195 16.61 -18.34 21.38
N VAL A 196 17.91 -18.36 21.13
CA VAL A 196 18.69 -19.58 21.06
C VAL A 196 19.76 -19.45 22.15
N PRO A 197 20.11 -20.51 22.90
CA PRO A 197 21.13 -20.44 23.96
C PRO A 197 22.42 -19.75 23.48
N GLU A 198 23.14 -19.06 24.38
CA GLU A 198 24.33 -18.26 24.02
C GLU A 198 25.43 -19.08 23.31
N ASP A 199 25.52 -20.39 23.59
CA ASP A 199 26.43 -21.34 22.93
C ASP A 199 25.87 -21.96 21.63
N ALA A 200 24.80 -21.39 21.08
CA ALA A 200 24.12 -21.95 19.93
C ALA A 200 24.97 -21.88 18.67
N THR A 201 25.50 -23.04 18.32
CA THR A 201 26.17 -23.24 17.05
C THR A 201 25.16 -23.15 15.90
N PRO A 202 25.58 -22.71 14.69
CA PRO A 202 24.77 -22.76 13.47
C PRO A 202 24.18 -24.13 13.17
N TYR A 203 24.78 -25.19 13.72
CA TYR A 203 24.29 -26.56 13.66
C TYR A 203 22.92 -26.74 14.33
N LEU A 204 22.70 -26.16 15.51
CA LEU A 204 21.43 -26.27 16.23
C LEU A 204 20.27 -25.70 15.41
N ILE A 205 20.46 -24.54 14.79
CA ILE A 205 19.45 -23.90 13.93
C ILE A 205 19.17 -24.77 12.70
N LYS A 206 20.21 -25.37 12.09
CA LYS A 206 20.04 -26.32 10.97
C LYS A 206 19.24 -27.55 11.40
N GLU A 207 19.51 -28.09 12.58
CA GLU A 207 18.76 -29.24 13.12
C GLU A 207 17.30 -28.89 13.37
N ILE A 208 17.01 -27.75 14.01
CA ILE A 208 15.63 -27.27 14.23
C ILE A 208 14.90 -27.16 12.88
N PHE A 209 15.55 -26.59 11.86
CA PHE A 209 14.94 -26.46 10.54
C PHE A 209 14.77 -27.80 9.81
N LYS A 210 15.64 -28.77 10.06
CA LYS A 210 15.53 -30.12 9.51
C LYS A 210 14.38 -30.89 10.16
N VAL A 211 14.30 -30.89 11.49
CA VAL A 211 13.26 -31.58 12.26
C VAL A 211 11.86 -31.04 11.91
N ASN A 212 11.74 -29.72 11.77
CA ASN A 212 10.47 -29.07 11.49
C ASN A 212 10.13 -28.94 9.99
N ASN A 213 10.98 -29.46 9.09
CA ASN A 213 10.82 -29.34 7.63
C ASN A 213 10.74 -27.87 7.15
N TRP A 214 11.53 -26.99 7.74
CA TRP A 214 11.59 -25.54 7.47
C TRP A 214 12.75 -25.12 6.58
N GLY A 215 13.60 -26.07 6.21
CA GLY A 215 14.75 -25.85 5.36
C GLY A 215 14.41 -25.43 3.93
N ARG A 216 15.47 -25.30 3.13
CA ARG A 216 15.41 -24.87 1.73
C ARG A 216 14.53 -25.77 0.86
N GLU A 217 14.51 -27.07 1.15
CA GLU A 217 13.71 -28.09 0.46
C GLU A 217 12.21 -27.75 0.47
N PHE A 218 11.74 -27.02 1.48
CA PHE A 218 10.34 -26.66 1.66
C PHE A 218 10.07 -25.16 1.47
N GLY A 219 10.90 -24.46 0.70
CA GLY A 219 10.66 -23.07 0.30
C GLY A 219 11.25 -22.00 1.22
N ARG A 220 12.16 -22.37 2.13
CA ARG A 220 12.80 -21.48 3.13
C ARG A 220 11.81 -20.92 4.16
N SER A 221 12.35 -20.36 5.24
CA SER A 221 11.56 -19.77 6.32
C SER A 221 12.01 -18.34 6.63
N THR A 222 11.07 -17.48 7.00
CA THR A 222 11.39 -16.13 7.49
C THR A 222 11.09 -16.07 8.98
N LEU A 223 12.09 -15.71 9.78
CA LEU A 223 11.98 -15.40 11.21
C LEU A 223 11.76 -13.89 11.36
N ILE A 224 10.76 -13.50 12.15
CA ILE A 224 10.46 -12.10 12.47
C ILE A 224 10.50 -11.93 13.98
N THR A 225 11.45 -11.13 14.45
CA THR A 225 11.63 -10.78 15.86
C THR A 225 11.13 -9.36 16.14
N ASP A 226 10.74 -9.07 17.39
CA ASP A 226 10.40 -7.71 17.83
C ASP A 226 11.62 -6.96 18.39
N GLN A 227 12.56 -7.69 18.98
CA GLN A 227 13.83 -7.17 19.47
C GLN A 227 14.98 -7.67 18.59
N LEU A 228 16.03 -6.84 18.50
CA LEU A 228 17.24 -7.19 17.77
C LEU A 228 18.17 -7.97 18.69
N ASP A 229 18.36 -9.25 18.40
CA ASP A 229 19.41 -10.07 19.01
C ASP A 229 20.53 -10.30 17.98
N GLU A 230 21.67 -9.63 18.17
CA GLU A 230 22.79 -9.70 17.23
C GLU A 230 23.35 -11.11 17.06
N GLY A 231 23.37 -11.92 18.13
CA GLY A 231 23.87 -13.30 18.09
C GLY A 231 22.99 -14.19 17.23
N LEU A 232 21.67 -14.09 17.42
CA LEU A 232 20.70 -14.77 16.57
C LEU A 232 20.79 -14.32 15.11
N PHE A 233 20.91 -13.02 14.85
CA PHE A 233 20.99 -12.50 13.50
C PHE A 233 22.25 -12.99 12.78
N ALA A 234 23.40 -13.02 13.47
CA ALA A 234 24.65 -13.54 12.91
C ALA A 234 24.55 -15.03 12.58
N THR A 235 24.07 -15.84 13.53
CA THR A 235 23.94 -17.30 13.37
C THR A 235 22.95 -17.67 12.26
N VAL A 236 21.78 -17.02 12.18
CA VAL A 236 20.80 -17.28 11.12
C VAL A 236 21.30 -16.82 9.76
N ARG A 237 22.04 -15.70 9.68
CA ARG A 237 22.65 -15.23 8.41
C ARG A 237 23.69 -16.22 7.88
N GLU A 238 24.45 -16.86 8.76
CA GLU A 238 25.38 -17.94 8.36
C GLU A 238 24.62 -19.15 7.77
N VAL A 239 23.42 -19.45 8.29
CA VAL A 239 22.51 -20.49 7.81
C VAL A 239 21.57 -19.97 6.70
N GLY A 240 21.88 -18.84 6.07
CA GLY A 240 20.99 -18.03 5.22
C GLY A 240 20.35 -18.76 4.03
N GLU A 241 20.86 -19.93 3.63
CA GLU A 241 20.23 -20.81 2.64
C GLU A 241 18.85 -21.30 3.08
N HIS A 242 18.67 -21.61 4.37
CA HIS A 242 17.44 -22.19 4.90
C HIS A 242 16.46 -21.13 5.40
N ALA A 243 16.97 -20.04 5.99
CA ALA A 243 16.11 -19.01 6.55
C ALA A 243 16.63 -17.60 6.34
N LYS A 244 15.69 -16.65 6.41
CA LYS A 244 15.93 -15.21 6.48
C LYS A 244 15.47 -14.74 7.85
N ILE A 245 16.19 -13.81 8.47
CA ILE A 245 15.78 -13.16 9.71
C ILE A 245 15.60 -11.66 9.46
N LEU A 246 14.52 -11.11 9.98
CA LEU A 246 14.15 -9.70 9.85
C LEU A 246 13.69 -9.16 11.21
N ASP A 247 14.07 -7.94 11.53
CA ASP A 247 13.42 -7.18 12.60
C ASP A 247 12.03 -6.76 12.11
N ARG A 248 11.05 -6.70 13.01
CA ARG A 248 9.67 -6.26 12.73
C ARG A 248 9.60 -4.98 11.92
N LYS A 249 10.53 -4.03 12.11
CA LYS A 249 10.55 -2.74 11.42
C LYS A 249 10.97 -2.83 9.96
N ASP A 250 11.76 -3.84 9.62
CA ASP A 250 12.37 -4.04 8.30
C ASP A 250 11.58 -5.05 7.44
N VAL A 251 10.41 -5.49 7.91
CA VAL A 251 9.55 -6.42 7.17
C VAL A 251 8.68 -5.65 6.19
N ASP A 252 8.64 -6.12 4.94
CA ASP A 252 7.74 -5.65 3.89
C ASP A 252 6.66 -6.69 3.53
N VAL A 253 5.60 -6.27 2.79
CA VAL A 253 4.58 -7.20 2.26
C VAL A 253 5.21 -8.24 1.34
N LYS A 254 6.21 -7.84 0.55
CA LYS A 254 7.01 -8.74 -0.28
C LYS A 254 7.66 -9.85 0.54
N ASP A 255 8.27 -9.53 1.69
CA ASP A 255 8.94 -10.51 2.54
C ASP A 255 7.97 -11.54 3.10
N LEU A 256 6.77 -11.10 3.48
CA LEU A 256 5.71 -12.01 3.93
C LEU A 256 5.31 -13.03 2.86
N LEU A 257 5.54 -12.73 1.57
CA LEU A 257 5.13 -13.54 0.43
C LEU A 257 6.28 -14.33 -0.21
N GLU A 258 7.55 -14.04 0.12
CA GLU A 258 8.73 -14.63 -0.53
C GLU A 258 8.97 -16.08 -0.08
N THR A 259 9.03 -16.35 1.23
CA THR A 259 9.42 -17.66 1.77
C THR A 259 8.25 -18.65 1.86
N GLY A 260 8.54 -19.92 2.15
CA GLY A 260 7.53 -20.96 2.32
C GLY A 260 6.73 -20.78 3.61
N ARG A 261 7.43 -20.49 4.71
CA ARG A 261 6.83 -20.31 6.05
C ARG A 261 7.26 -18.99 6.66
N LEU A 262 6.42 -18.52 7.58
CA LEU A 262 6.62 -17.30 8.33
C LEU A 262 6.51 -17.63 9.82
N ILE A 263 7.60 -17.44 10.53
CA ILE A 263 7.74 -17.70 11.96
C ILE A 263 7.89 -16.34 12.62
N ILE A 264 6.92 -15.97 13.44
CA ILE A 264 6.83 -14.63 14.01
C ILE A 264 6.58 -14.71 15.51
N GLU A 265 7.27 -13.87 16.26
CA GLU A 265 6.95 -13.66 17.66
C GLU A 265 5.54 -13.07 17.79
N LYS A 266 4.78 -13.54 18.77
CA LYS A 266 3.45 -13.03 19.06
C LYS A 266 3.48 -11.52 19.27
N GLN A 267 4.47 -11.03 20.02
CA GLN A 267 4.66 -9.60 20.27
C GLN A 267 4.85 -8.81 18.96
N ALA A 268 5.66 -9.35 18.05
CA ALA A 268 5.90 -8.74 16.75
C ALA A 268 4.63 -8.70 15.90
N LEU A 269 3.89 -9.81 15.85
CA LEU A 269 2.62 -9.92 15.12
C LEU A 269 1.57 -8.91 15.62
N ASP A 270 1.40 -8.81 16.93
CA ASP A 270 0.44 -7.88 17.55
C ASP A 270 0.76 -6.42 17.18
N ARG A 271 2.05 -6.05 17.20
CA ARG A 271 2.50 -4.70 16.83
C ARG A 271 2.33 -4.42 15.34
N ILE A 272 2.61 -5.39 14.46
CA ILE A 272 2.36 -5.28 13.01
C ILE A 272 0.86 -5.05 12.77
N LEU A 273 0.00 -5.87 13.37
CA LEU A 273 -1.45 -5.76 13.21
C LEU A 273 -1.98 -4.42 13.77
N ALA A 274 -1.43 -3.94 14.88
CA ALA A 274 -1.78 -2.63 15.42
C ALA A 274 -1.42 -1.48 14.47
N ASN A 275 -0.24 -1.52 13.86
CA ASN A 275 0.20 -0.50 12.89
C ASN A 275 -0.63 -0.52 11.60
N HIS A 276 -0.98 -1.71 11.13
CA HIS A 276 -1.73 -1.94 9.89
C HIS A 276 -3.22 -2.15 10.12
N SER A 277 -3.85 -1.38 11.01
CA SER A 277 -5.29 -1.42 11.30
C SER A 277 -6.01 -0.09 11.09
N ARG A 278 -5.39 0.88 10.39
CA ARG A 278 -5.91 2.26 10.27
C ARG A 278 -7.24 2.38 9.51
N ASP A 279 -7.54 1.42 8.65
CA ASP A 279 -8.81 1.36 7.92
C ASP A 279 -9.94 0.71 8.72
N LEU A 280 -9.62 0.04 9.83
CA LEU A 280 -10.60 -0.55 10.74
C LEU A 280 -11.06 0.49 11.77
N ALA A 281 -12.36 0.49 12.08
CA ALA A 281 -12.92 1.34 13.13
C ALA A 281 -12.52 0.85 14.54
N VAL A 282 -12.41 -0.47 14.72
CA VAL A 282 -11.95 -1.11 15.96
C VAL A 282 -10.47 -1.41 15.82
N LYS A 283 -9.65 -0.74 16.63
CA LYS A 283 -8.21 -1.02 16.70
C LYS A 283 -7.99 -2.27 17.57
N PRO A 284 -7.03 -3.16 17.23
CA PRO A 284 -6.59 -4.17 18.19
C PRO A 284 -6.13 -3.52 19.49
N ALA A 285 -6.22 -4.25 20.59
CA ALA A 285 -5.62 -3.83 21.84
C ALA A 285 -4.14 -3.49 21.59
N LYS A 286 -3.71 -2.28 21.98
CA LYS A 286 -2.28 -2.00 22.07
C LYS A 286 -1.73 -2.96 23.12
N ALA A 287 -0.72 -3.75 22.77
CA ALA A 287 -0.01 -4.54 23.75
C ALA A 287 0.60 -3.57 24.78
N LEU A 288 0.08 -3.64 26.01
CA LEU A 288 0.64 -2.94 27.16
C LEU A 288 1.72 -3.88 27.71
N TYR A 289 2.98 -3.48 27.56
CA TYR A 289 4.12 -4.09 28.21
C TYR A 289 4.52 -3.21 29.38
#